data_AF-A0A5J5UJE4-F1
#
_entry.id   AF-A0A5J5UJE4-F1
#
_cell.length_a   1.000
_cell.length_b   1.000
_cell.length_c   1.000
_cell.angle_alpha   90.00
_cell.angle_beta   90.00
_cell.angle_gamma   90.00
#
_symmetry.space_group_name_H-M   'P 1'
#
loop_
_entity.id
_entity.type
_entity.pdbx_description
1 polymer ?
#
loop_
_entity_poly.entity_id
_entity_poly.type
_entity_poly.pdbx_seq_one_letter_code
_entity_poly.pdbx_strand_id
1 'polypeptide(L)'
;MKQILPPNAKISKEAKETMQECASEFISFVTGEASEKCKKERRKTVNGDDICWALATLGLDDYAVPLKRYLLRYRELEGEQKPAANHDKVAIVDNCNVEDGDSMGPFI
;
A
#
# COMPACT_ATOMS: atom_id res chain seq x y z
N MET A 1 -11.41 4.64 8.25
CA MET A 1 -12.47 3.75 8.82
C MET A 1 -13.82 4.43 9.07
N LYS A 2 -13.91 5.67 9.57
CA LYS A 2 -15.23 6.29 9.89
C LYS A 2 -16.15 6.52 8.69
N GLN A 3 -15.60 6.79 7.50
CA GLN A 3 -16.39 7.09 6.30
C GLN A 3 -17.29 5.94 5.83
N ILE A 4 -16.95 4.69 6.18
CA ILE A 4 -17.76 3.51 5.84
C ILE A 4 -18.78 3.16 6.92
N LEU A 5 -18.81 3.90 8.04
CA LEU A 5 -19.70 3.65 9.16
C LEU A 5 -20.86 4.66 9.16
N PRO A 6 -22.00 4.32 9.79
CA PRO A 6 -23.08 5.28 10.01
C PRO A 6 -22.58 6.56 10.72
N PRO A 7 -23.16 7.74 10.45
CA PRO A 7 -22.66 9.03 10.96
C PRO A 7 -22.47 9.10 12.48
N ASN A 8 -23.31 8.40 13.24
CA ASN A 8 -23.30 8.41 14.71
C ASN A 8 -22.52 7.24 15.33
N ALA A 9 -21.85 6.42 14.52
CA ALA A 9 -21.09 5.30 15.01
C ALA A 9 -19.87 5.76 15.82
N LYS A 10 -19.70 5.15 17.00
CA LYS A 10 -18.53 5.37 17.86
C LYS A 10 -17.55 4.21 17.67
N ILE A 11 -16.26 4.53 17.71
CA ILE A 11 -15.16 3.57 17.62
C ILE A 11 -14.30 3.81 18.85
N SER A 12 -14.05 2.77 19.64
CA SER A 12 -13.17 2.87 20.81
C SER A 12 -11.75 3.23 20.40
N LYS A 13 -10.95 3.73 21.35
CA LYS A 13 -9.53 4.00 21.12
C LYS A 13 -8.78 2.72 20.75
N GLU A 14 -8.97 1.67 21.54
CA GLU A 14 -8.39 0.34 21.34
C GLU A 14 -8.70 -0.23 19.95
N ALA A 15 -9.95 -0.16 19.48
CA ALA A 15 -10.29 -0.66 18.15
C ALA A 15 -9.60 0.13 17.01
N LYS A 16 -9.26 1.41 17.20
CA LYS A 16 -8.48 2.16 16.21
C LYS A 16 -7.04 1.71 16.20
N GLU A 17 -6.43 1.54 17.37
CA GLU A 17 -5.05 1.11 17.54
C GLU A 17 -4.85 -0.29 16.94
N THR A 18 -5.72 -1.24 17.28
CA THR A 18 -5.69 -2.59 16.68
C THR A 18 -5.82 -2.55 15.16
N MET A 19 -6.70 -1.70 14.60
CA MET A 19 -6.83 -1.58 13.15
C MET A 19 -5.57 -0.99 12.49
N GLN A 20 -4.82 -0.11 13.18
CA GLN A 20 -3.55 0.40 12.68
C GLN A 20 -2.44 -0.65 12.70
N GLU A 21 -2.41 -1.48 13.75
CA GLU A 21 -1.51 -2.63 13.85
C GLU A 21 -1.80 -3.64 12.74
N CYS A 22 -3.07 -4.00 12.54
CA CYS A 22 -3.49 -4.88 11.45
C CYS A 22 -3.13 -4.32 10.07
N ALA A 23 -3.26 -3.01 9.86
CA ALA A 23 -2.88 -2.40 8.58
C ALA A 23 -1.36 -2.48 8.34
N SER A 24 -0.56 -2.28 9.38
CA SER A 24 0.90 -2.40 9.32
C SER A 24 1.33 -3.83 9.03
N GLU A 25 0.71 -4.80 9.69
CA GLU A 25 0.94 -6.22 9.44
C GLU A 25 0.49 -6.63 8.04
N PHE A 26 -0.66 -6.14 7.57
CA PHE A 26 -1.16 -6.39 6.22
C PHE A 26 -0.17 -5.94 5.14
N ILE A 27 0.40 -4.73 5.28
CA ILE A 27 1.42 -4.21 4.35
C ILE A 27 2.63 -5.15 4.34
N SER A 28 3.09 -5.55 5.52
CA SER A 28 4.26 -6.42 5.68
C SER A 28 4.02 -7.80 5.09
N PHE A 29 2.83 -8.36 5.33
CA PHE A 29 2.40 -9.66 4.83
C PHE A 29 2.32 -9.71 3.31
N VAL A 30 1.59 -8.77 2.69
CA VAL A 30 1.44 -8.69 1.23
C VAL A 30 2.79 -8.44 0.57
N THR A 31 3.60 -7.51 1.12
CA THR A 31 4.92 -7.20 0.57
C THR A 31 5.88 -8.39 0.71
N GLY A 32 5.77 -9.15 1.80
CA GLY A 32 6.52 -10.40 2.00
C GLY A 32 6.22 -11.42 0.90
N GLU A 33 4.95 -11.68 0.61
CA GLU A 33 4.54 -12.62 -0.43
C GLU A 33 4.98 -12.17 -1.84
N ALA A 34 4.85 -10.87 -2.14
CA ALA A 34 5.34 -10.30 -3.39
C ALA A 34 6.88 -10.39 -3.53
N SER A 35 7.59 -10.15 -2.44
CA SER A 35 9.05 -10.26 -2.37
C SER A 35 9.51 -11.69 -2.64
N GLU A 36 8.84 -12.69 -2.06
CA GLU A 36 9.14 -14.10 -2.30
C GLU A 36 8.94 -14.48 -3.77
N LYS A 37 7.86 -14.02 -4.42
CA LYS A 37 7.72 -14.20 -5.88
C LYS A 37 8.84 -13.54 -6.66
N CYS A 38 9.13 -12.28 -6.37
CA CYS A 38 10.20 -11.52 -7.04
C CYS A 38 11.55 -12.26 -6.96
N LYS A 39 11.89 -12.76 -5.77
CA LYS A 39 13.10 -13.56 -5.54
C LYS A 39 13.09 -14.88 -6.31
N LYS A 40 11.96 -15.60 -6.33
CA LYS A 40 11.80 -16.84 -7.13
C LYS A 40 12.03 -16.60 -8.62
N GLU A 41 11.66 -15.42 -9.12
CA GLU A 41 11.91 -14.98 -10.50
C GLU A 41 13.31 -14.37 -10.72
N ARG A 42 14.21 -14.47 -9.74
CA ARG A 42 15.59 -13.94 -9.78
C ARG A 42 15.66 -12.42 -9.97
N ARG A 43 14.63 -11.70 -9.58
CA ARG A 43 14.61 -10.23 -9.57
C ARG A 43 14.95 -9.70 -8.19
N LYS A 44 15.63 -8.54 -8.15
CA LYS A 44 15.98 -7.83 -6.91
C LYS A 44 15.00 -6.70 -6.56
N THR A 45 14.13 -6.35 -7.50
CA THR A 45 13.20 -5.23 -7.38
C THR A 45 11.79 -5.75 -7.55
N VAL A 46 11.00 -5.60 -6.49
CA VAL A 46 9.55 -5.86 -6.50
C VAL A 46 8.89 -4.79 -7.36
N ASN A 47 7.95 -5.20 -8.21
CA ASN A 47 7.18 -4.29 -9.06
C ASN A 47 5.67 -4.38 -8.78
N GLY A 48 4.87 -3.55 -9.45
CA GLY A 48 3.42 -3.55 -9.26
C GLY A 48 2.71 -4.85 -9.64
N ASP A 49 3.25 -5.63 -10.59
CA ASP A 49 2.67 -6.92 -10.99
C ASP A 49 2.87 -7.99 -9.90
N ASP A 50 3.97 -7.91 -9.13
CA ASP A 50 4.20 -8.78 -7.98
C ASP A 50 3.15 -8.56 -6.89
N ILE A 51 2.81 -7.30 -6.63
CA ILE A 51 1.80 -6.93 -5.64
C ILE A 51 0.41 -7.41 -6.07
N CYS A 52 0.05 -7.20 -7.35
CA CYS A 52 -1.22 -7.69 -7.88
C CYS A 52 -1.31 -9.22 -7.81
N TRP A 53 -0.20 -9.92 -8.05
CA TRP A 53 -0.14 -11.37 -7.90
C TRP A 53 -0.26 -11.81 -6.44
N ALA A 54 0.46 -11.15 -5.52
CA ALA A 54 0.43 -11.49 -4.10
C ALA A 54 -1.00 -11.36 -3.55
N LEU A 55 -1.72 -10.30 -3.89
CA LEU A 55 -3.12 -10.13 -3.48
C LEU A 55 -4.01 -11.28 -3.98
N ALA A 56 -3.87 -11.70 -5.25
CA ALA A 56 -4.63 -12.83 -5.78
C ALA A 56 -4.27 -14.15 -5.08
N THR A 57 -2.97 -14.42 -4.87
CA THR A 57 -2.50 -15.64 -4.18
C THR A 57 -3.00 -15.70 -2.73
N LEU A 58 -3.13 -14.55 -2.07
CA LEU A 58 -3.62 -14.43 -0.69
C LEU A 58 -5.16 -14.45 -0.59
N GLY A 59 -5.87 -14.63 -1.71
CA GLY A 59 -7.35 -14.68 -1.75
C GLY A 59 -8.04 -13.32 -1.69
N LEU A 60 -7.33 -12.24 -2.03
CA LEU A 60 -7.83 -10.87 -2.09
C LEU A 60 -8.16 -10.47 -3.54
N ASP A 61 -8.74 -11.37 -4.31
CA ASP A 61 -9.03 -11.22 -5.74
C ASP A 61 -9.87 -9.96 -6.06
N ASP A 62 -10.83 -9.65 -5.19
CA ASP A 62 -11.69 -8.46 -5.28
C ASP A 62 -10.88 -7.15 -5.25
N TYR A 63 -9.67 -7.17 -4.67
CA TYR A 63 -8.73 -6.04 -4.67
C TYR A 63 -7.69 -6.15 -5.78
N ALA A 64 -7.26 -7.36 -6.14
CA ALA A 64 -6.26 -7.59 -7.17
C ALA A 64 -6.73 -7.09 -8.55
N VAL A 65 -8.01 -7.33 -8.90
CA VAL A 65 -8.56 -6.94 -10.21
C VAL A 65 -8.62 -5.42 -10.40
N PRO A 66 -9.22 -4.63 -9.47
CA PRO A 66 -9.17 -3.17 -9.56
C PRO A 66 -7.75 -2.62 -9.54
N LEU A 67 -6.86 -3.17 -8.71
CA LEU A 67 -5.47 -2.69 -8.60
C LEU A 67 -4.71 -2.89 -9.92
N LYS A 68 -4.90 -4.01 -10.60
CA LYS A 68 -4.30 -4.27 -11.91
C LYS A 68 -4.77 -3.27 -12.98
N ARG A 69 -6.05 -2.89 -12.95
CA ARG A 69 -6.59 -1.83 -13.85
C ARG A 69 -5.95 -0.48 -13.53
N TYR A 70 -5.81 -0.15 -12.25
CA TYR A 70 -5.13 1.07 -11.82
C TYR A 70 -3.67 1.09 -12.28
N LEU A 71 -2.93 -0.01 -12.11
CA LEU A 71 -1.54 -0.14 -12.54
C LEU A 71 -1.38 0.07 -14.05
N LEU A 72 -2.31 -0.46 -14.85
CA LEU A 72 -2.31 -0.25 -16.30
C LEU A 72 -2.46 1.24 -16.63
N ARG A 73 -3.46 1.90 -16.05
CA ARG A 73 -3.68 3.35 -16.26
C ARG A 73 -2.51 4.19 -15.77
N TYR A 74 -1.92 3.84 -14.63
CA TYR A 74 -0.74 4.52 -14.11
C TYR A 74 0.43 4.45 -15.09
N ARG A 75 0.66 3.28 -15.70
CA ARG A 75 1.71 3.09 -16.72
C ARG A 75 1.43 3.89 -18.01
N GLU A 76 0.17 4.01 -18.42
CA GLU A 76 -0.23 4.84 -19.57
C GLU A 76 0.12 6.32 -19.31
N LEU A 77 -0.28 6.86 -18.15
CA LEU A 77 -0.03 8.25 -17.76
C LEU A 77 1.46 8.56 -17.54
N GLU A 78 2.23 7.62 -17.00
CA GLU A 78 3.69 7.74 -16.87
C GLU A 78 4.38 7.66 -18.24
N GLY A 79 3.84 6.85 -19.16
CA GLY A 79 4.34 6.70 -20.53
C GLY A 79 4.16 7.97 -21.37
N GLU A 80 3.08 8.71 -21.15
CA GLU A 80 2.80 10.00 -21.81
C GLU A 80 3.64 11.17 -21.24
N GLN A 81 4.18 11.04 -20.02
CA GLN A 81 4.89 12.12 -19.31
C GLN A 81 6.42 12.17 -19.51
N LYS A 82 7.01 11.38 -20.40
CA LYS A 82 8.43 11.56 -20.78
C LYS A 82 8.57 12.57 -21.92
N PRO A 83 9.02 13.80 -21.59
CA PRO A 83 10.44 14.08 -21.79
C PRO A 83 11.13 14.54 -20.50
N ALA A 84 12.31 13.96 -20.26
CA ALA A 84 13.40 14.40 -19.37
C ALA A 84 13.04 14.86 -17.94
N ALA A 85 13.37 13.98 -16.99
CA ALA A 85 13.88 14.29 -15.65
C ALA A 85 13.23 15.49 -14.92
N ASN A 86 12.23 15.20 -14.08
CA ASN A 86 12.10 15.88 -12.80
C ASN A 86 11.46 14.94 -11.79
N HIS A 87 12.18 14.71 -10.69
CA HIS A 87 11.72 14.01 -9.51
C HIS A 87 10.70 14.92 -8.80
N ASP A 88 9.46 14.93 -9.27
CA ASP A 88 8.38 15.56 -8.52
C ASP A 88 7.98 14.65 -7.37
N LYS A 89 8.36 15.09 -6.17
CA LYS A 89 7.97 14.49 -4.90
C LYS A 89 6.45 14.46 -4.86
N VAL A 90 5.85 13.29 -5.03
CA VAL A 90 4.46 13.07 -4.64
C VAL A 90 4.41 13.29 -3.14
N ALA A 91 3.91 14.45 -2.74
CA ALA A 91 3.55 14.72 -1.36
C ALA A 91 2.44 13.74 -0.98
N ILE A 92 2.84 12.68 -0.27
CA ILE A 92 1.90 11.93 0.55
C ILE A 92 1.36 12.97 1.53
N VAL A 93 0.06 13.27 1.43
CA VAL A 93 -0.62 14.09 2.43
C VAL A 93 -0.58 13.29 3.72
N ASP A 94 0.45 13.55 4.54
CA ASP A 94 0.48 13.20 5.93
C ASP A 94 -0.68 13.95 6.59
N ASN A 95 -1.83 13.29 6.70
CA ASN A 95 -2.76 13.62 7.76
C ASN A 95 -2.72 12.52 8.82
N CYS A 96 -1.49 12.26 9.26
CA CYS A 96 -1.23 11.60 10.52
C CYS A 96 -1.08 12.73 11.55
N ASN A 97 -2.18 13.08 12.23
CA ASN A 97 -2.06 13.76 13.52
C ASN A 97 -1.46 12.74 14.50
N VAL A 98 -0.13 12.64 14.47
CA VAL A 98 0.66 12.03 15.54
C VAL A 98 0.92 13.16 16.52
N GLU A 99 0.10 13.23 17.56
CA GLU A 99 0.52 13.93 18.77
C GLU A 99 1.44 12.98 19.54
N ASP A 100 2.72 13.39 19.55
CA ASP A 100 3.81 13.06 20.46
C ASP A 100 4.28 11.61 20.61
N GLY A 101 5.40 11.35 19.94
CA GLY A 101 6.59 10.80 20.60
C GLY A 101 6.72 9.28 20.67
N ASP A 102 7.18 8.66 19.59
CA ASP A 102 8.45 7.94 19.65
C ASP A 102 9.04 7.72 18.24
N SER A 103 10.35 7.90 18.12
CA SER A 103 11.09 7.84 16.87
C SER A 103 11.15 6.40 16.33
N MET A 104 10.24 6.02 15.43
CA MET A 104 10.38 4.77 14.68
C MET A 104 11.49 4.93 13.64
N GLY A 105 12.61 4.25 13.86
CA GLY A 105 13.74 4.19 12.92
C GLY A 105 13.38 3.53 11.58
N PRO A 106 14.26 3.64 10.57
CA PRO A 106 13.96 3.18 9.23
C PRO A 106 13.83 1.66 9.18
N PHE A 107 12.75 1.17 8.59
CA PHE A 107 12.63 -0.22 8.15
C PHE A 107 13.63 -0.44 7.00
N ILE A 108 14.81 -0.96 7.35
CA ILE A 108 15.75 -1.60 6.41
C ILE A 108 16.10 -2.98 6.95
#